data_AF-X0ZS35-F1
#
_entry.id   AF-X0ZS35-F1
#
_cell.length_a   1.000
_cell.length_b   1.000
_cell.length_c   1.000
_cell.angle_alpha   90.00
_cell.angle_beta   90.00
_cell.angle_gamma   90.00
#
_symmetry.space_group_name_H-M   'P 1'
#
loop_
_entity.id
_entity.type
_entity.pdbx_description
1 polymer ?
#
loop_
_entity_poly.entity_id
_entity_poly.type
_entity_poly.pdbx_seq_one_letter_code
_entity_poly.pdbx_strand_id
1 'polypeptide(L)'
;MELFFVRTRNQDIGAALNRGTFLTCFFFAILAFLLIRYLELGDQGLKIFLAAISGLIAGGIIGITTDYFTSIDKTPVLKIAEASKTGAAINILSGFSYGLLSILPPIIGVCAATLISFNLSGVYGVSISAVGMLSIVGMIISTDAYGPIVDNAKGIAEQSGLGEG
;
A
#
# COMPACT_ATOMS: atom_id res chain seq x y z
N MET A 1 0.68 -1.25 18.94
CA MET A 1 1.33 -0.03 19.48
C MET A 1 1.25 1.14 18.50
N GLU A 2 1.20 0.91 17.18
CA GLU A 2 1.33 1.99 16.17
C GLU A 2 0.02 2.75 15.82
N LEU A 3 -1.16 2.17 16.07
CA LEU A 3 -2.45 2.85 15.91
C LEU A 3 -2.60 4.12 16.77
N PHE A 4 -1.78 4.31 17.81
CA PHE A 4 -1.83 5.49 18.68
C PHE A 4 -1.13 6.72 18.11
N PHE A 5 -0.24 6.58 17.12
CA PHE A 5 0.52 7.71 16.56
C PHE A 5 -0.21 8.42 15.40
N VAL A 6 -1.24 7.80 14.83
CA VAL A 6 -2.11 8.39 13.79
C VAL A 6 -3.35 9.01 14.45
N ARG A 7 -3.14 9.94 15.38
CA ARG A 7 -4.22 10.75 15.97
C ARG A 7 -4.02 12.21 15.58
N THR A 8 -4.55 12.61 14.43
CA THR A 8 -4.45 13.99 13.93
C THR A 8 -5.73 14.77 14.22
N ARG A 9 -5.58 15.94 14.83
CA ARG A 9 -6.68 16.87 15.15
C ARG A 9 -6.99 17.87 14.01
N ASN A 10 -6.14 17.95 12.97
CA ASN A 10 -6.21 18.97 11.91
C ASN A 10 -5.31 18.69 10.67
N GLN A 11 -5.02 17.43 10.31
CA GLN A 11 -4.22 17.12 9.11
C GLN A 11 -4.93 16.16 8.17
N ASP A 12 -4.63 16.30 6.88
CA ASP A 12 -5.01 15.39 5.81
C ASP A 12 -4.71 13.93 6.21
N ILE A 13 -5.79 13.17 6.38
CA ILE A 13 -5.77 11.81 6.93
C ILE A 13 -5.02 10.88 5.98
N GLY A 14 -5.13 11.10 4.67
CA GLY A 14 -4.38 10.33 3.67
C GLY A 14 -2.88 10.49 3.83
N ALA A 15 -2.40 11.72 4.03
CA ALA A 15 -0.99 11.99 4.27
C ALA A 15 -0.49 11.40 5.61
N ALA A 16 -1.31 11.45 6.66
CA ALA A 16 -0.97 10.86 7.96
C ALA A 16 -0.83 9.32 7.88
N LEU A 17 -1.73 8.70 7.14
CA LEU A 17 -1.78 7.25 6.94
C LEU A 17 -0.61 6.76 6.08
N ASN A 18 -0.27 7.50 5.01
CA ASN A 18 0.89 7.20 4.17
C ASN A 18 2.21 7.31 4.96
N ARG A 19 2.36 8.36 5.80
CA ARG A 19 3.50 8.48 6.73
C ARG A 19 3.57 7.31 7.71
N GLY A 20 2.43 6.85 8.22
CA GLY A 20 2.34 5.67 9.09
C GLY A 20 2.86 4.41 8.39
N THR A 21 2.53 4.22 7.12
CA THR A 21 3.02 3.09 6.31
C THR A 21 4.54 3.13 6.15
N PHE A 22 5.12 4.29 5.78
CA PHE A 22 6.58 4.43 5.68
C PHE A 22 7.29 4.17 7.01
N LEU A 23 6.71 4.64 8.11
CA LEU A 23 7.25 4.42 9.45
C LEU A 23 7.20 2.93 9.84
N THR A 24 6.10 2.24 9.51
CA THR A 24 5.94 0.79 9.73
C THR A 24 7.01 0.01 8.98
N CYS A 25 7.23 0.33 7.69
CA CYS A 25 8.28 -0.28 6.88
C CYS A 25 9.67 -0.11 7.51
N PHE A 26 9.96 1.10 8.00
CA PHE A 26 11.25 1.42 8.61
C PHE A 26 11.47 0.63 9.91
N PHE A 27 10.49 0.61 10.81
CA PHE A 27 10.59 -0.17 12.05
C PHE A 27 10.68 -1.66 11.79
N PHE A 28 9.91 -2.19 10.83
CA PHE A 28 10.00 -3.59 10.44
C PHE A 28 11.42 -3.94 9.97
N ALA A 29 12.02 -3.14 9.08
CA ALA A 29 13.37 -3.39 8.58
C ALA A 29 14.42 -3.37 9.72
N ILE A 30 14.32 -2.42 10.66
CA ILE A 30 15.24 -2.34 11.80
C ILE A 30 15.08 -3.54 12.72
N LEU A 31 13.85 -3.87 13.13
CA LEU A 31 13.59 -4.95 14.06
C LEU A 31 13.95 -6.32 13.45
N ALA A 32 13.65 -6.53 12.17
CA ALA A 32 14.05 -7.73 11.44
C ALA A 32 15.58 -7.86 11.36
N PHE A 33 16.29 -6.77 11.11
CA PHE A 33 17.75 -6.77 11.10
C PHE A 33 18.32 -7.09 12.49
N LEU A 34 17.84 -6.42 13.55
CA LEU A 34 18.28 -6.65 14.93
C LEU A 34 18.01 -8.09 15.38
N LEU A 35 16.86 -8.65 15.02
CA LEU A 35 16.52 -10.04 15.32
C LEU A 35 17.52 -11.01 14.68
N ILE A 36 17.89 -10.77 13.42
CA ILE A 36 18.85 -11.62 12.70
C ILE A 36 20.24 -11.54 13.30
N ARG A 37 20.64 -10.35 13.79
CA ARG A 37 21.89 -10.16 14.54
C ARG A 37 21.86 -10.84 15.90
N TYR A 38 20.74 -10.77 16.62
CA TYR A 38 20.57 -11.39 17.93
C TYR A 38 20.58 -12.93 17.88
N LEU A 39 19.99 -13.52 16.84
CA LEU A 39 19.95 -14.96 16.64
C LEU A 39 21.25 -15.55 16.04
N GLU A 40 22.26 -14.70 15.78
CA GLU A 40 23.58 -15.11 15.25
C GLU A 40 23.51 -16.00 13.99
N LEU A 41 22.51 -15.77 13.13
CA LEU A 41 22.23 -16.58 11.93
C LEU A 41 23.28 -16.46 10.80
N GLY A 42 24.35 -15.70 11.01
CA GLY A 42 25.44 -15.51 10.05
C GLY A 42 24.96 -15.02 8.67
N ASP A 43 25.66 -15.45 7.62
CA ASP A 43 25.37 -15.07 6.24
C ASP A 43 23.99 -15.54 5.74
N GLN A 44 23.50 -16.67 6.26
CA GLN A 44 22.17 -17.18 5.93
C GLN A 44 21.08 -16.26 6.48
N GLY A 45 21.29 -15.73 7.69
CA GLY A 45 20.42 -14.70 8.27
C GLY A 45 20.33 -13.46 7.39
N LEU A 46 21.46 -12.96 6.87
CA LEU A 46 21.45 -11.81 5.96
C LEU A 46 20.69 -12.08 4.66
N LYS A 47 20.79 -13.30 4.09
CA LYS A 47 20.00 -13.67 2.90
C LYS A 47 18.50 -13.68 3.19
N ILE A 48 18.10 -14.20 4.34
CA ILE A 48 16.70 -14.20 4.81
C ILE A 48 16.20 -12.76 5.04
N PHE A 49 17.02 -11.89 5.65
CA PHE A 49 16.72 -10.46 5.79
C PHE A 49 16.44 -9.80 4.45
N LEU A 50 17.36 -9.96 3.50
CA LEU A 50 17.25 -9.36 2.18
C LEU A 50 16.06 -9.92 1.39
N ALA A 51 15.71 -11.19 1.60
CA ALA A 51 14.48 -11.76 1.07
C ALA A 51 13.23 -11.06 1.63
N ALA A 52 13.16 -10.81 2.95
CA ALA A 52 12.06 -10.04 3.56
C ALA A 52 11.99 -8.60 3.01
N ILE A 53 13.14 -7.93 2.87
CA ILE A 53 13.22 -6.57 2.32
C ILE A 53 12.75 -6.52 0.86
N SER A 54 13.05 -7.54 0.04
CA SER A 54 12.56 -7.60 -1.34
C SER A 54 11.02 -7.57 -1.41
N GLY A 55 10.36 -8.26 -0.49
CA GLY A 55 8.90 -8.29 -0.39
C GLY A 55 8.32 -7.01 0.17
N LEU A 56 9.00 -6.40 1.16
CA LEU A 56 8.66 -5.08 1.69
C LEU A 56 8.66 -4.02 0.58
N ILE A 57 9.69 -4.01 -0.26
CA ILE A 57 9.80 -3.09 -1.40
C ILE A 57 8.68 -3.36 -2.40
N ALA A 58 8.38 -4.61 -2.73
CA ALA A 58 7.27 -4.95 -3.62
C ALA A 58 5.91 -4.50 -3.05
N GLY A 59 5.67 -4.66 -1.75
CA GLY A 59 4.50 -4.13 -1.06
C GLY A 59 4.41 -2.60 -1.16
N GLY A 60 5.53 -1.90 -1.01
CA GLY A 60 5.60 -0.45 -1.22
C GLY A 60 5.30 -0.02 -2.65
N ILE A 61 5.81 -0.75 -3.66
CA ILE A 61 5.51 -0.50 -5.08
C ILE A 61 4.01 -0.67 -5.34
N ILE A 62 3.39 -1.71 -4.79
CA ILE A 62 1.93 -1.93 -4.88
C ILE A 62 1.20 -0.73 -4.28
N GLY A 63 1.52 -0.33 -3.05
CA GLY A 63 0.86 0.79 -2.38
C GLY A 63 0.97 2.12 -3.15
N ILE A 64 2.18 2.48 -3.60
CA ILE A 64 2.41 3.73 -4.36
C ILE A 64 1.70 3.68 -5.71
N THR A 65 1.71 2.53 -6.38
CA THR A 65 1.05 2.39 -7.67
C THR A 65 -0.46 2.47 -7.51
N THR A 66 -1.03 1.79 -6.52
CA THR A 66 -2.45 1.90 -6.19
C THR A 66 -2.85 3.35 -5.96
N ASP A 67 -2.14 4.08 -5.07
CA ASP A 67 -2.38 5.51 -4.85
C ASP A 67 -2.34 6.33 -6.14
N TYR A 68 -1.34 6.10 -7.00
CA TYR A 68 -1.21 6.85 -8.26
C TYR A 68 -2.39 6.64 -9.22
N PHE A 69 -2.95 5.43 -9.29
CA PHE A 69 -4.05 5.10 -10.19
C PHE A 69 -5.45 5.31 -9.60
N THR A 70 -5.56 5.48 -8.27
CA THR A 70 -6.87 5.63 -7.59
C THR A 70 -7.11 6.99 -6.96
N SER A 71 -6.06 7.77 -6.66
CA SER A 71 -6.22 9.07 -6.00
C SER A 71 -6.74 10.15 -6.94
N ILE A 72 -7.70 10.94 -6.45
CA ILE A 72 -8.43 11.97 -7.20
C ILE A 72 -7.54 13.08 -7.74
N ASP A 73 -6.41 13.32 -7.08
CA ASP A 73 -5.46 14.38 -7.45
C ASP A 73 -4.39 13.91 -8.44
N LYS A 74 -4.49 12.66 -8.93
CA LYS A 74 -3.49 12.06 -9.82
C LYS A 74 -3.98 12.01 -11.26
N THR A 75 -3.01 12.10 -12.17
CA THR A 75 -3.23 12.17 -13.62
C THR A 75 -4.21 11.13 -14.17
N PRO A 76 -4.15 9.82 -13.79
CA PRO A 76 -5.08 8.83 -14.32
C PRO A 76 -6.54 9.16 -14.00
N VAL A 77 -6.84 9.48 -12.74
CA VAL A 77 -8.20 9.80 -12.28
C VAL A 77 -8.67 11.12 -12.85
N LEU A 78 -7.81 12.14 -12.91
CA LEU A 78 -8.13 13.43 -13.52
C LEU A 78 -8.53 13.29 -15.00
N LYS A 79 -7.83 12.43 -15.74
CA LYS A 79 -8.17 12.15 -17.15
C LYS A 79 -9.49 11.39 -17.30
N ILE A 80 -9.81 10.47 -16.38
CA ILE A 80 -11.11 9.79 -16.34
C ILE A 80 -12.22 10.81 -16.04
N ALA A 81 -12.01 11.70 -15.07
CA ALA A 81 -12.94 12.77 -14.75
C ALA A 81 -13.16 13.73 -15.93
N GLU A 82 -12.12 14.05 -16.70
CA GLU A 82 -12.24 14.83 -17.93
C GLU A 82 -13.04 14.08 -19.01
N ALA A 83 -12.80 12.78 -19.17
CA ALA A 83 -13.55 11.92 -20.10
C ALA A 83 -15.05 11.90 -19.79
N SER A 84 -15.46 12.11 -18.53
CA SER A 84 -16.87 12.22 -18.14
C SER A 84 -17.62 13.36 -18.85
N LYS A 85 -16.92 14.40 -19.34
CA LYS A 85 -17.54 15.49 -20.12
C LYS A 85 -18.01 15.05 -21.51
N THR A 86 -17.47 13.95 -22.03
CA THR A 86 -17.78 13.44 -23.37
C THR A 86 -18.91 12.40 -23.37
N GLY A 87 -19.19 11.79 -22.21
CA GLY A 87 -20.28 10.84 -22.03
C GLY A 87 -19.86 9.58 -21.25
N ALA A 88 -20.86 8.87 -20.73
CA ALA A 88 -20.66 7.71 -19.86
C ALA A 88 -19.84 6.58 -20.53
N ALA A 89 -20.04 6.33 -21.82
CA ALA A 89 -19.32 5.28 -22.55
C ALA A 89 -17.81 5.54 -22.60
N ILE A 90 -17.39 6.78 -22.87
CA ILE A 90 -15.96 7.15 -22.92
C ILE A 90 -15.35 7.16 -21.52
N ASN A 91 -16.12 7.57 -20.51
CA ASN A 91 -15.70 7.48 -19.12
C ASN A 91 -15.39 6.03 -18.70
N ILE A 92 -16.31 5.09 -18.98
CA ILE A 92 -16.13 3.66 -18.68
C ILE A 92 -14.91 3.10 -19.41
N LEU A 93 -14.77 3.39 -20.71
CA LEU A 93 -13.64 2.92 -21.50
C LEU A 93 -12.30 3.45 -20.98
N SER A 94 -12.26 4.73 -20.60
CA SER A 94 -11.07 5.35 -20.03
C SER A 94 -10.71 4.72 -18.69
N GLY A 95 -11.69 4.53 -17.80
CA GLY A 95 -11.50 3.86 -16.52
C GLY A 95 -10.97 2.43 -16.68
N PHE A 96 -11.56 1.65 -17.58
CA PHE A 96 -11.11 0.29 -17.88
C PHE A 96 -9.66 0.27 -18.40
N SER A 97 -9.31 1.17 -19.32
CA SER A 97 -7.95 1.28 -19.88
C SER A 97 -6.91 1.59 -18.81
N TYR A 98 -7.14 2.59 -17.95
CA TYR A 98 -6.23 2.88 -16.84
C TYR A 98 -6.20 1.77 -15.80
N GLY A 99 -7.32 1.07 -15.59
CA GLY A 99 -7.36 -0.13 -14.76
C GLY A 99 -6.40 -1.21 -15.25
N LEU A 100 -6.37 -1.50 -16.56
CA LEU A 100 -5.41 -2.46 -17.13
C LEU A 100 -3.96 -1.98 -17.00
N LEU A 101 -3.70 -0.69 -17.21
CA LEU A 101 -2.36 -0.11 -17.06
C LEU A 101 -1.84 -0.18 -15.61
N SER A 102 -2.74 -0.06 -14.63
CA SER A 102 -2.40 -0.09 -13.20
C SER A 102 -1.79 -1.41 -12.72
N ILE A 103 -2.05 -2.51 -13.44
CA ILE A 103 -1.60 -3.87 -13.10
C ILE A 103 -0.10 -4.04 -13.34
N LEU A 104 0.48 -3.30 -14.30
CA LEU A 104 1.83 -3.53 -14.79
C LEU A 104 2.91 -3.34 -13.71
N PRO A 105 2.97 -2.21 -12.96
CA PRO A 105 4.00 -2.03 -11.94
C PRO A 105 3.93 -3.04 -10.78
N PRO A 106 2.75 -3.38 -10.21
CA PRO A 106 2.59 -4.44 -9.21
C PRO A 106 3.14 -5.79 -9.67
N ILE A 107 2.78 -6.24 -10.88
CA ILE A 107 3.24 -7.54 -11.40
C ILE A 107 4.76 -7.55 -11.53
N ILE A 108 5.36 -6.50 -12.09
CA ILE A 108 6.82 -6.40 -12.21
C ILE A 108 7.49 -6.45 -10.83
N GLY A 109 6.94 -5.73 -9.85
CA GLY A 109 7.44 -5.72 -8.48
C GLY A 109 7.40 -7.12 -7.82
N VAL A 110 6.29 -7.84 -7.97
CA VAL A 110 6.13 -9.20 -7.44
C VAL A 110 7.07 -10.19 -8.13
N CYS A 111 7.20 -10.14 -9.46
CA CYS A 111 8.13 -10.98 -10.20
C CYS A 111 9.58 -10.73 -9.77
N ALA A 112 9.98 -9.46 -9.65
CA ALA A 112 11.33 -9.10 -9.20
C ALA A 112 11.60 -9.58 -7.77
N ALA A 113 10.67 -9.36 -6.83
CA ALA A 113 10.81 -9.84 -5.46
C ALA A 113 10.90 -11.36 -5.38
N THR A 114 10.11 -12.08 -6.19
CA THR A 114 10.14 -13.54 -6.27
C THR A 114 11.50 -14.04 -6.75
N LEU A 115 12.03 -13.46 -7.85
CA LEU A 115 13.34 -13.85 -8.38
C LEU A 115 14.48 -13.55 -7.40
N ILE A 116 14.48 -12.35 -6.80
CA ILE A 116 15.51 -11.96 -5.83
C ILE A 116 15.49 -12.89 -4.63
N SER A 117 14.32 -13.09 -4.02
CA SER A 117 14.18 -13.92 -2.82
C SER A 117 14.47 -15.40 -3.06
N PHE A 118 14.09 -15.93 -4.23
CA PHE A 118 14.43 -17.30 -4.63
C PHE A 118 15.94 -17.51 -4.78
N ASN A 119 16.66 -16.56 -5.38
CA ASN A 119 18.12 -16.66 -5.49
C ASN A 119 18.84 -16.54 -4.14
N LEU A 120 18.23 -15.87 -3.16
CA LEU A 120 18.79 -15.70 -1.82
C LEU A 120 18.61 -16.95 -0.94
N SER A 121 17.42 -17.55 -0.91
CA SER A 121 17.13 -18.67 0.01
C SER A 121 16.09 -19.66 -0.53
N GLY A 122 16.00 -19.82 -1.85
CA GLY A 122 15.08 -20.74 -2.52
C GLY A 122 13.62 -20.44 -2.18
N VAL A 123 12.80 -21.49 -2.11
CA VAL A 123 11.37 -21.38 -1.77
C VAL A 123 11.16 -20.76 -0.38
N TYR A 124 12.05 -21.03 0.57
CA TYR A 124 11.99 -20.41 1.90
C TYR A 124 12.15 -18.88 1.81
N GLY A 125 13.08 -18.40 0.97
CA GLY A 125 13.24 -16.98 0.69
C GLY A 125 11.97 -16.34 0.12
N VAL A 126 11.30 -17.02 -0.82
CA VAL A 126 10.03 -16.54 -1.40
C VAL A 126 8.94 -16.42 -0.33
N SER A 127 8.81 -17.42 0.55
CA SER A 127 7.88 -17.37 1.68
C SER A 127 8.18 -16.21 2.64
N ILE A 128 9.46 -15.97 2.94
CA ILE A 128 9.88 -14.84 3.79
C ILE A 128 9.66 -13.49 3.10
N SER A 129 9.83 -13.41 1.79
CA SER A 129 9.48 -12.22 1.00
C SER A 129 7.99 -11.92 1.10
N ALA A 130 7.12 -12.93 1.00
CA ALA A 130 5.68 -12.76 1.22
C ALA A 130 5.35 -12.23 2.63
N VAL A 131 6.04 -12.72 3.67
CA VAL A 131 5.91 -12.18 5.04
C VAL A 131 6.36 -10.72 5.11
N GLY A 132 7.47 -10.37 4.46
CA GLY A 132 7.96 -8.99 4.38
C GLY A 132 6.97 -8.05 3.71
N MET A 133 6.29 -8.50 2.65
CA MET A 133 5.23 -7.75 1.98
C MET A 133 4.02 -7.48 2.90
N LEU A 134 3.66 -8.44 3.76
CA LEU A 134 2.55 -8.33 4.71
C LEU A 134 2.90 -7.57 6.00
N SER A 135 4.14 -7.15 6.19
CA SER A 135 4.55 -6.38 7.38
C SER A 135 3.75 -5.09 7.58
N ILE A 136 3.25 -4.49 6.50
CA ILE A 136 2.41 -3.28 6.50
C ILE A 136 0.91 -3.56 6.52
N VAL A 137 0.49 -4.84 6.63
CA VAL A 137 -0.93 -5.21 6.50
C VAL A 137 -1.81 -4.53 7.55
N GLY A 138 -1.29 -4.28 8.76
CA GLY A 138 -2.02 -3.57 9.81
C GLY A 138 -2.41 -2.14 9.40
N MET A 139 -1.52 -1.44 8.71
CA MET A 139 -1.80 -0.11 8.17
C MET A 139 -2.80 -0.17 7.00
N ILE A 140 -2.66 -1.16 6.12
CA ILE A 140 -3.55 -1.37 4.98
C ILE A 140 -4.98 -1.65 5.47
N ILE A 141 -5.16 -2.57 6.41
CA ILE A 141 -6.48 -2.90 6.98
C ILE A 141 -7.08 -1.68 7.70
N SER A 142 -6.26 -0.91 8.42
CA SER A 142 -6.73 0.31 9.08
C SER A 142 -7.21 1.37 8.08
N THR A 143 -6.53 1.47 6.93
CA THR A 143 -6.91 2.36 5.83
C THR A 143 -8.20 1.90 5.15
N ASP A 144 -8.30 0.62 4.88
CA ASP A 144 -9.44 0.00 4.22
C ASP A 144 -10.70 0.11 5.09
N ALA A 145 -10.57 -0.06 6.41
CA ALA A 145 -11.66 0.12 7.36
C ALA A 145 -12.14 1.58 7.47
N TYR A 146 -11.24 2.56 7.26
CA TYR A 146 -11.57 3.98 7.38
C TYR A 146 -12.58 4.43 6.31
N GLY A 147 -12.45 3.96 5.06
CA GLY A 147 -13.33 4.34 3.95
C GLY A 147 -14.83 4.13 4.24
N PRO A 148 -15.27 2.87 4.49
CA PRO A 148 -16.66 2.58 4.80
C PRO A 148 -17.21 3.32 6.04
N ILE A 149 -16.37 3.57 7.04
CA ILE A 149 -16.77 4.33 8.23
C ILE A 149 -17.09 5.78 7.87
N VAL A 150 -16.23 6.43 7.07
CA VAL A 150 -16.44 7.81 6.63
C VAL A 150 -17.62 7.93 5.69
N ASP A 151 -17.78 7.01 4.75
CA ASP A 151 -18.89 7.03 3.79
C ASP A 151 -20.24 6.89 4.50
N ASN A 152 -20.34 5.99 5.50
CA ASN A 152 -21.53 5.85 6.33
C ASN A 152 -21.80 7.11 7.18
N ALA A 153 -20.76 7.71 7.76
CA ALA A 153 -20.89 8.94 8.54
C ALA A 153 -21.40 10.11 7.68
N LYS A 154 -20.87 10.26 6.46
CA LYS A 154 -21.34 11.26 5.48
C LYS A 154 -22.78 11.00 5.07
N GLY A 155 -23.15 9.74 4.78
CA GLY A 155 -24.52 9.38 4.45
C GLY A 155 -25.52 9.73 5.55
N ILE A 156 -25.18 9.48 6.83
CA ILE A 156 -26.01 9.89 7.98
C ILE A 156 -26.11 11.42 8.06
N ALA A 157 -25.01 12.14 7.83
CA ALA A 157 -25.01 13.61 7.86
C ALA A 157 -25.90 14.20 6.75
N GLU A 158 -25.80 13.69 5.52
CA GLU A 158 -26.67 14.09 4.39
C GLU A 158 -28.14 13.79 4.67
N GLN A 159 -28.46 12.58 5.15
CA GLN A 159 -29.84 12.17 5.47
C GLN A 159 -30.44 12.95 6.66
N SER A 160 -29.59 13.43 7.57
CA SER A 160 -30.01 14.23 8.73
C SER A 160 -30.06 15.74 8.44
N GLY A 161 -29.79 16.16 7.21
CA GLY A 161 -29.75 17.58 6.82
C GLY A 161 -28.58 18.37 7.42
N LEU A 162 -27.52 17.68 7.87
CA LEU A 162 -26.31 18.26 8.45
C LEU A 162 -25.14 18.34 7.46
N GLY A 163 -25.36 17.97 6.19
CA GLY A 163 -24.31 17.82 5.17
C GLY A 163 -23.80 19.12 4.51
N GLU A 164 -24.41 20.28 4.77
CA GLU A 164 -24.06 21.55 4.11
C GLU A 164 -23.26 22.54 5.00
N GLY A 165 -22.42 22.02 5.90
CA GLY A 165 -21.54 22.80 6.78
C GLY A 165 -20.06 22.58 6.52
#